data_AF-A0A1J8PQG2-F1
#
_entry.id   AF-A0A1J8PQG2-F1
#
_cell.length_a   1.000
_cell.length_b   1.000
_cell.length_c   1.000
_cell.angle_alpha   90.00
_cell.angle_beta   90.00
_cell.angle_gamma   90.00
#
_symmetry.space_group_name_H-M   'P 1'
#
loop_
_entity.id
_entity.type
_entity.pdbx_description
1 polymer ?
#
loop_
_entity_poly.entity_id
_entity_poly.type
_entity_poly.pdbx_seq_one_letter_code
_entity_poly.pdbx_strand_id
1 'polypeptide(L)'
;NDDKVTIIATDAAGNETKQLVTVSVKDFVLSTSVVWNNIGDDNNINIAELAMATLSGTVTSADSTFTDLNIASIVFKQNNTIVHTINTALPVINNNTWTLDHDNAWASKLVDGNCIVIVNLSANSGGITGQGEAVVVIDIVAPVTPVLNFTDTGLSNDGITKNGTMTVGDLETGATWQYSIDGGTNFTSGTGSSFILNEGTYVENTIQIKQTDV
;
A
#
# COMPACT_ATOMS: atom_id res chain seq x y z
N ASN A 1 -23.05 -31.97 -4.69
CA ASN A 1 -23.97 -33.11 -4.53
C ASN A 1 -25.37 -32.57 -4.75
N ASP A 2 -26.12 -33.20 -5.64
CA ASP A 2 -27.53 -32.85 -5.80
C ASP A 2 -28.31 -33.58 -4.72
N ASP A 3 -28.87 -32.83 -3.79
CA ASP A 3 -29.76 -33.34 -2.77
C ASP A 3 -31.14 -33.61 -3.40
N LYS A 4 -31.84 -34.64 -2.91
CA LYS A 4 -33.18 -34.98 -3.41
C LYS A 4 -34.19 -34.79 -2.30
N VAL A 5 -35.13 -33.88 -2.53
CA VAL A 5 -36.30 -33.66 -1.67
C VAL A 5 -37.43 -34.55 -2.16
N THR A 6 -37.96 -35.41 -1.29
CA THR A 6 -39.17 -36.17 -1.58
C THR A 6 -40.36 -35.48 -0.94
N ILE A 7 -41.31 -35.04 -1.76
CA ILE A 7 -42.59 -34.51 -1.32
C ILE A 7 -43.57 -35.68 -1.23
N ILE A 8 -44.20 -35.87 -0.07
CA ILE A 8 -45.18 -36.93 0.17
C ILE A 8 -46.50 -36.26 0.57
N ALA A 9 -47.58 -36.57 -0.13
CA ALA A 9 -48.93 -36.17 0.23
C ALA A 9 -49.76 -37.41 0.57
N THR A 10 -50.39 -37.41 1.74
CA THR A 10 -51.18 -38.53 2.25
C THR A 10 -52.59 -38.05 2.60
N ASP A 11 -53.62 -38.74 2.12
CA ASP A 11 -55.00 -38.43 2.50
C ASP A 11 -55.40 -39.05 3.85
N ALA A 12 -56.59 -38.69 4.37
CA ALA A 12 -57.07 -39.19 5.66
C ALA A 12 -57.32 -40.71 5.69
N ALA A 13 -57.43 -41.36 4.53
CA ALA A 13 -57.55 -42.80 4.39
C ALA A 13 -56.18 -43.50 4.24
N GLY A 14 -55.08 -42.74 4.17
CA GLY A 14 -53.71 -43.24 4.08
C GLY A 14 -53.18 -43.42 2.64
N ASN A 15 -53.87 -42.92 1.61
CA ASN A 15 -53.36 -43.01 0.23
C ASN A 15 -52.23 -42.00 0.03
N GLU A 16 -51.06 -42.46 -0.43
CA GLU A 16 -49.88 -41.62 -0.64
C GLU A 16 -49.62 -41.32 -2.14
N THR A 17 -49.23 -40.08 -2.41
CA THR A 17 -48.56 -39.69 -3.67
C THR A 17 -47.20 -39.10 -3.35
N LYS A 18 -46.18 -39.44 -4.17
CA LYS A 18 -44.79 -39.00 -3.96
C LYS A 18 -44.29 -38.28 -5.20
N GLN A 19 -43.64 -37.14 -4.99
CA GLN A 19 -42.92 -36.42 -6.02
C GLN A 19 -41.46 -36.24 -5.57
N LEU A 20 -40.53 -36.56 -6.45
CA LEU A 20 -39.11 -36.34 -6.21
C LEU A 20 -38.69 -35.02 -6.87
N VAL A 21 -38.07 -34.15 -6.09
CA VAL A 21 -37.49 -32.88 -6.55
C VAL A 21 -36.00 -32.93 -6.27
N THR A 22 -35.18 -32.71 -7.30
CA THR A 22 -33.73 -32.56 -7.12
C THR A 22 -33.42 -31.10 -6.82
N VAL A 23 -32.66 -30.83 -5.77
CA VAL A 23 -32.15 -29.51 -5.37
C VAL A 23 -30.64 -29.59 -5.18
N SER A 24 -29.89 -28.59 -5.61
CA SER A 24 -28.44 -28.53 -5.38
C SER A 24 -28.15 -27.22 -4.68
N VAL A 25 -27.62 -27.28 -3.46
CA VAL A 25 -27.05 -26.11 -2.78
C VAL A 25 -25.55 -26.25 -2.87
N LYS A 26 -24.90 -25.32 -3.57
CA LYS A 26 -23.45 -25.29 -3.75
C LYS A 26 -22.90 -24.03 -3.10
N ASP A 27 -21.83 -24.19 -2.32
CA ASP A 27 -21.01 -23.07 -1.90
C ASP A 27 -20.16 -22.62 -3.08
N PHE A 28 -20.36 -21.39 -3.50
CA PHE A 28 -19.56 -20.76 -4.54
C PHE A 28 -18.57 -19.81 -3.89
N VAL A 29 -17.28 -20.05 -4.10
CA VAL A 29 -16.21 -19.18 -3.60
C VAL A 29 -15.61 -18.44 -4.77
N LEU A 30 -15.63 -17.11 -4.67
CA LEU A 30 -14.88 -16.19 -5.50
C LEU A 30 -13.80 -15.55 -4.65
N SER A 31 -12.59 -15.45 -5.18
CA SER A 31 -11.53 -14.65 -4.55
C SER A 31 -10.68 -13.97 -5.61
N THR A 32 -10.04 -12.87 -5.24
CA THR A 32 -9.05 -12.20 -6.08
C THR A 32 -7.77 -11.96 -5.30
N SER A 33 -6.62 -12.08 -5.97
CA SER A 33 -5.43 -11.41 -5.49
C SER A 33 -5.54 -9.90 -5.76
N VAL A 34 -4.80 -9.11 -5.00
CA VAL A 34 -4.66 -7.66 -5.19
C VAL A 34 -3.18 -7.35 -5.05
N VAL A 35 -2.60 -6.72 -6.06
CA VAL A 35 -1.17 -6.46 -6.15
C VAL A 35 -0.97 -5.01 -6.58
N TRP A 36 -0.17 -4.28 -5.81
CA TRP A 36 0.37 -2.99 -6.22
C TRP A 36 1.53 -3.21 -7.18
N ASN A 37 1.53 -2.47 -8.28
CA ASN A 37 2.61 -2.52 -9.27
C ASN A 37 3.25 -1.13 -9.37
N ASN A 38 4.52 -1.11 -9.78
CA ASN A 38 5.35 0.09 -9.89
C ASN A 38 5.70 0.74 -8.53
N ILE A 39 5.85 -0.07 -7.47
CA ILE A 39 6.10 0.41 -6.09
C ILE A 39 7.43 -0.10 -5.50
N GLY A 40 8.38 -0.53 -6.34
CA GLY A 40 9.61 -1.15 -5.86
C GLY A 40 9.39 -2.48 -5.12
N ASP A 41 10.38 -2.88 -4.31
CA ASP A 41 10.42 -4.17 -3.60
C ASP A 41 10.30 -4.02 -2.06
N ASP A 42 10.14 -2.80 -1.54
CA ASP A 42 10.14 -2.52 -0.10
C ASP A 42 8.73 -2.50 0.52
N ASN A 43 7.68 -2.68 -0.29
CA ASN A 43 6.28 -2.66 0.11
C ASN A 43 5.85 -1.33 0.78
N ASN A 44 6.57 -0.26 0.46
CA ASN A 44 6.20 1.12 0.74
C ASN A 44 5.89 1.83 -0.59
N ILE A 45 5.17 2.94 -0.52
CA ILE A 45 4.89 3.78 -1.69
C ILE A 45 5.33 5.19 -1.38
N ASN A 46 6.41 5.61 -2.01
CA ASN A 46 6.86 6.99 -1.99
C ASN A 46 6.13 7.87 -3.02
N ILE A 47 6.40 9.18 -2.98
CA ILE A 47 5.72 10.15 -3.84
C ILE A 47 5.93 9.88 -5.34
N ALA A 48 7.10 9.35 -5.74
CA ALA A 48 7.39 9.03 -7.13
C ALA A 48 6.67 7.75 -7.58
N GLU A 49 6.61 6.75 -6.71
CA GLU A 49 5.89 5.50 -6.95
C GLU A 49 4.37 5.75 -7.02
N LEU A 50 3.80 6.54 -6.11
CA LEU A 50 2.38 6.85 -6.09
C LEU A 50 1.89 7.49 -7.41
N ALA A 51 2.75 8.28 -8.05
CA ALA A 51 2.45 8.94 -9.33
C ALA A 51 2.33 7.96 -10.52
N MET A 52 2.77 6.72 -10.35
CA MET A 52 2.75 5.69 -11.40
C MET A 52 2.13 4.37 -10.92
N ALA A 53 1.69 4.31 -9.67
CA ALA A 53 1.16 3.11 -9.05
C ALA A 53 -0.10 2.63 -9.78
N THR A 54 -0.18 1.33 -10.01
CA THR A 54 -1.35 0.64 -10.57
C THR A 54 -1.70 -0.56 -9.71
N LEU A 55 -2.93 -1.04 -9.83
CA LEU A 55 -3.37 -2.25 -9.14
C LEU A 55 -3.69 -3.34 -10.15
N SER A 56 -3.38 -4.58 -9.80
CA SER A 56 -3.73 -5.74 -10.63
C SER A 56 -4.12 -6.91 -9.74
N GLY A 57 -4.71 -7.92 -10.36
CA GLY A 57 -5.06 -9.14 -9.64
C GLY A 57 -5.47 -10.26 -10.57
N THR A 58 -5.49 -11.45 -9.98
CA THR A 58 -6.00 -12.68 -10.57
C THR A 58 -7.25 -13.10 -9.81
N VAL A 59 -8.30 -13.46 -10.54
CA VAL A 59 -9.53 -14.01 -9.96
C VAL A 59 -9.45 -15.53 -10.00
N THR A 60 -9.81 -16.16 -8.88
CA THR A 60 -9.97 -17.61 -8.81
C THR A 60 -11.40 -17.94 -8.45
N SER A 61 -11.95 -18.92 -9.17
CA SER A 61 -13.25 -19.49 -8.91
C SER A 61 -13.14 -21.00 -8.74
N ALA A 62 -13.88 -21.55 -7.79
CA ALA A 62 -14.05 -23.00 -7.65
C ALA A 62 -14.97 -23.59 -8.75
N ASP A 63 -15.67 -22.74 -9.49
CA ASP A 63 -16.61 -23.11 -10.54
C ASP A 63 -16.37 -22.24 -11.79
N SER A 64 -16.27 -22.88 -12.96
CA SER A 64 -16.05 -22.21 -14.26
C SER A 64 -17.36 -21.77 -14.92
N THR A 65 -18.51 -21.97 -14.27
CA THR A 65 -19.85 -21.66 -14.82
C THR A 65 -20.31 -20.21 -14.61
N PHE A 66 -19.50 -19.35 -13.98
CA PHE A 66 -19.83 -17.93 -13.84
C PHE A 66 -19.82 -17.24 -15.20
N THR A 67 -20.94 -16.61 -15.56
CA THR A 67 -21.15 -16.05 -16.91
C THR A 67 -20.94 -14.53 -17.00
N ASP A 68 -20.87 -13.84 -15.87
CA ASP A 68 -20.84 -12.37 -15.74
C ASP A 68 -19.94 -11.91 -14.58
N LEU A 69 -18.80 -12.60 -14.40
CA LEU A 69 -17.81 -12.24 -13.38
C LEU A 69 -17.37 -10.78 -13.54
N ASN A 70 -17.49 -9.99 -12.47
CA ASN A 70 -17.18 -8.59 -12.48
C ASN A 70 -16.58 -8.12 -11.15
N ILE A 71 -15.89 -6.99 -11.20
CA ILE A 71 -15.56 -6.22 -9.99
C ILE A 71 -16.80 -5.39 -9.64
N ALA A 72 -17.23 -5.44 -8.39
CA ALA A 72 -18.36 -4.69 -7.86
C ALA A 72 -17.92 -3.33 -7.28
N SER A 73 -16.74 -3.29 -6.64
CA SER A 73 -16.15 -2.05 -6.16
C SER A 73 -14.68 -2.24 -5.81
N ILE A 74 -13.90 -1.15 -5.84
CA ILE A 74 -12.56 -1.09 -5.24
C ILE A 74 -12.59 -0.01 -4.16
N VAL A 75 -12.23 -0.38 -2.93
CA VAL A 75 -12.30 0.50 -1.76
C VAL A 75 -10.90 0.73 -1.23
N PHE A 76 -10.51 2.00 -1.13
CA PHE A 76 -9.26 2.43 -0.52
C PHE A 76 -9.54 2.90 0.90
N LYS A 77 -8.80 2.34 1.86
CA LYS A 77 -8.89 2.72 3.27
C LYS A 77 -7.53 3.19 3.75
N GLN A 78 -7.50 4.30 4.50
CA GLN A 78 -6.34 4.68 5.30
C GLN A 78 -6.64 4.51 6.77
N ASN A 79 -5.75 3.85 7.50
CA ASN A 79 -5.90 3.63 8.94
C ASN A 79 -7.31 3.10 9.28
N ASN A 80 -7.79 2.16 8.44
CA ASN A 80 -9.10 1.52 8.51
C ASN A 80 -10.33 2.42 8.20
N THR A 81 -10.14 3.66 7.77
CA THR A 81 -11.19 4.58 7.31
C THR A 81 -11.24 4.64 5.78
N ILE A 82 -12.43 4.55 5.18
CA ILE A 82 -12.58 4.66 3.73
C ILE A 82 -12.24 6.09 3.28
N VAL A 83 -11.28 6.23 2.37
CA VAL A 83 -10.88 7.52 1.78
C VAL A 83 -11.32 7.65 0.33
N HIS A 84 -11.52 6.53 -0.37
CA HIS A 84 -12.00 6.51 -1.74
C HIS A 84 -12.71 5.20 -2.07
N THR A 85 -13.71 5.26 -2.94
CA THR A 85 -14.40 4.08 -3.48
C THR A 85 -14.60 4.27 -4.98
N ILE A 86 -14.16 3.29 -5.75
CA ILE A 86 -14.47 3.17 -7.17
C ILE A 86 -15.64 2.20 -7.29
N ASN A 87 -16.77 2.67 -7.83
CA ASN A 87 -17.97 1.89 -8.12
C ASN A 87 -18.51 2.16 -9.54
N THR A 88 -17.77 2.92 -10.34
CA THR A 88 -18.04 3.24 -11.74
C THR A 88 -16.74 3.14 -12.52
N ALA A 89 -16.82 2.84 -13.82
CA ALA A 89 -15.64 2.64 -14.67
C ALA A 89 -14.65 1.61 -14.08
N LEU A 90 -15.20 0.52 -13.52
CA LEU A 90 -14.43 -0.56 -12.93
C LEU A 90 -13.65 -1.32 -14.00
N PRO A 91 -12.48 -1.86 -13.66
CA PRO A 91 -11.70 -2.62 -14.62
C PRO A 91 -12.40 -3.92 -15.01
N VAL A 92 -12.20 -4.31 -16.27
CA VAL A 92 -12.79 -5.53 -16.82
C VAL A 92 -11.91 -6.72 -16.45
N ILE A 93 -12.54 -7.83 -16.07
CA ILE A 93 -11.84 -9.09 -15.86
C ILE A 93 -11.72 -9.81 -17.21
N ASN A 94 -10.49 -10.09 -17.63
CA ASN A 94 -10.20 -10.79 -18.88
C ASN A 94 -9.20 -11.92 -18.59
N ASN A 95 -9.47 -13.14 -19.05
CA ASN A 95 -8.63 -14.31 -18.77
C ASN A 95 -8.28 -14.45 -17.28
N ASN A 96 -9.26 -14.22 -16.41
CA ASN A 96 -9.12 -14.24 -14.95
C ASN A 96 -8.13 -13.21 -14.37
N THR A 97 -7.78 -12.17 -15.11
CA THR A 97 -6.96 -11.06 -14.61
C THR A 97 -7.69 -9.74 -14.75
N TRP A 98 -7.30 -8.76 -13.94
CA TRP A 98 -7.76 -7.38 -14.06
C TRP A 98 -6.61 -6.42 -13.75
N THR A 99 -6.74 -5.19 -14.23
CA THR A 99 -5.79 -4.12 -14.00
C THR A 99 -6.54 -2.81 -13.84
N LEU A 100 -6.31 -2.11 -12.74
CA LEU A 100 -6.73 -0.73 -12.53
C LEU A 100 -5.53 0.17 -12.87
N ASP A 101 -5.68 0.94 -13.94
CA ASP A 101 -4.70 1.94 -14.34
C ASP A 101 -4.57 3.06 -13.31
N HIS A 102 -3.46 3.77 -13.38
CA HIS A 102 -3.22 4.93 -12.55
C HIS A 102 -4.27 6.02 -12.80
N ASP A 103 -4.84 6.57 -11.72
CA ASP A 103 -5.74 7.71 -11.80
C ASP A 103 -5.57 8.63 -10.57
N ASN A 104 -5.46 9.93 -10.84
CA ASN A 104 -5.31 10.96 -9.82
C ASN A 104 -6.50 11.03 -8.84
N ALA A 105 -7.69 10.60 -9.24
CA ALA A 105 -8.91 10.64 -8.42
C ALA A 105 -8.81 9.75 -7.17
N TRP A 106 -8.19 8.58 -7.28
CA TRP A 106 -7.92 7.70 -6.13
C TRP A 106 -6.54 7.99 -5.53
N ALA A 107 -5.51 8.24 -6.34
CA ALA A 107 -4.15 8.43 -5.84
C ALA A 107 -4.03 9.67 -4.95
N SER A 108 -4.67 10.79 -5.30
CA SER A 108 -4.67 12.02 -4.49
C SER A 108 -5.42 11.90 -3.15
N LYS A 109 -6.12 10.78 -2.89
CA LYS A 109 -6.77 10.50 -1.62
C LYS A 109 -5.87 9.72 -0.67
N LEU A 110 -4.70 9.27 -1.12
CA LEU A 110 -3.73 8.56 -0.32
C LEU A 110 -2.74 9.56 0.30
N VAL A 111 -2.51 9.41 1.60
CA VAL A 111 -1.55 10.17 2.41
C VAL A 111 -0.84 9.18 3.34
N ASP A 112 0.17 9.64 4.05
CA ASP A 112 1.04 8.79 4.86
C ASP A 112 0.28 7.86 5.81
N GLY A 113 0.81 6.65 5.95
CA GLY A 113 0.32 5.61 6.84
C GLY A 113 -0.21 4.37 6.10
N ASN A 114 -0.87 3.52 6.87
CA ASN A 114 -1.30 2.21 6.37
C ASN A 114 -2.50 2.34 5.42
N CYS A 115 -2.32 1.89 4.18
CA CYS A 115 -3.34 1.81 3.15
C CYS A 115 -3.78 0.36 2.93
N ILE A 116 -5.09 0.13 2.96
CA ILE A 116 -5.72 -1.15 2.65
C ILE A 116 -6.58 -0.95 1.40
N VAL A 117 -6.34 -1.74 0.37
CA VAL A 117 -7.18 -1.81 -0.83
C VAL A 117 -8.00 -3.08 -0.76
N ILE A 118 -9.32 -2.94 -0.82
CA ILE A 118 -10.27 -4.05 -0.85
C ILE A 118 -10.94 -4.07 -2.23
N VAL A 119 -10.84 -5.21 -2.92
CA VAL A 119 -11.50 -5.45 -4.20
C VAL A 119 -12.64 -6.42 -3.98
N ASN A 120 -13.86 -5.95 -4.21
CA ASN A 120 -15.07 -6.76 -4.09
C ASN A 120 -15.46 -7.27 -5.49
N LEU A 121 -15.69 -8.57 -5.59
CA LEU A 121 -16.15 -9.25 -6.80
C LEU A 121 -17.64 -9.57 -6.69
N SER A 122 -18.28 -9.68 -7.85
CA SER A 122 -19.59 -10.31 -7.99
C SER A 122 -19.67 -11.23 -9.22
N ALA A 123 -20.64 -12.13 -9.20
CA ALA A 123 -21.05 -12.94 -10.34
C ALA A 123 -22.53 -13.36 -10.19
N ASN A 124 -23.08 -13.95 -11.25
CA ASN A 124 -24.46 -14.38 -11.44
C ASN A 124 -25.46 -13.31 -10.99
N SER A 125 -25.36 -12.14 -11.62
CA SER A 125 -26.17 -10.94 -11.37
C SER A 125 -26.11 -10.46 -9.92
N GLY A 126 -24.95 -10.63 -9.28
CA GLY A 126 -24.70 -10.22 -7.89
C GLY A 126 -25.05 -11.27 -6.83
N GLY A 127 -25.54 -12.45 -7.22
CA GLY A 127 -25.89 -13.50 -6.26
C GLY A 127 -24.69 -14.18 -5.59
N ILE A 128 -23.49 -14.06 -6.18
CA ILE A 128 -22.25 -14.62 -5.65
C ILE A 128 -21.25 -13.49 -5.47
N THR A 129 -20.60 -13.42 -4.32
CA THR A 129 -19.64 -12.37 -3.97
C THR A 129 -18.30 -12.97 -3.54
N GLY A 130 -17.23 -12.22 -3.75
CA GLY A 130 -15.89 -12.55 -3.27
C GLY A 130 -15.11 -11.29 -2.94
N GLN A 131 -14.00 -11.42 -2.23
CA GLN A 131 -13.12 -10.29 -1.97
C GLN A 131 -11.64 -10.67 -2.08
N GLY A 132 -10.81 -9.65 -2.24
CA GLY A 132 -9.36 -9.70 -2.10
C GLY A 132 -8.86 -8.41 -1.48
N GLU A 133 -7.72 -8.48 -0.79
CA GLU A 133 -7.15 -7.34 -0.08
C GLU A 133 -5.64 -7.24 -0.30
N ALA A 134 -5.14 -6.00 -0.37
CA ALA A 134 -3.72 -5.68 -0.32
C ALA A 134 -3.47 -4.61 0.73
N VAL A 135 -2.34 -4.70 1.41
CA VAL A 135 -1.90 -3.74 2.44
C VAL A 135 -0.54 -3.19 2.05
N VAL A 136 -0.39 -1.87 2.14
CA VAL A 136 0.85 -1.15 1.82
C VAL A 136 1.00 0.05 2.74
N VAL A 137 2.23 0.50 2.97
CA VAL A 137 2.49 1.77 3.67
C VAL A 137 2.67 2.86 2.64
N ILE A 138 1.89 3.94 2.75
CA ILE A 138 2.11 5.16 1.98
C ILE A 138 3.05 6.04 2.80
N ASP A 139 4.07 6.58 2.16
CA ASP A 139 5.04 7.49 2.77
C ASP A 139 5.49 8.52 1.73
N ILE A 140 4.72 9.60 1.61
CA ILE A 140 4.85 10.56 0.51
C ILE A 140 5.32 11.94 0.98
N VAL A 141 5.47 12.13 2.29
CA VAL A 141 6.01 13.36 2.87
C VAL A 141 7.50 13.17 3.10
N ALA A 142 8.31 13.99 2.45
CA ALA A 142 9.75 13.97 2.67
C ALA A 142 10.09 14.55 4.06
N PRO A 143 11.19 14.07 4.69
CA PRO A 143 11.62 14.62 5.95
C PRO A 143 12.11 16.05 5.77
N VAL A 144 12.02 16.85 6.84
CA VAL A 144 12.57 18.22 6.84
C VAL A 144 14.07 18.20 6.54
N THR A 145 14.60 19.27 5.94
CA THR A 145 16.05 19.36 5.70
C THR A 145 16.79 19.61 7.02
N PRO A 146 17.78 18.77 7.41
CA PRO A 146 18.58 19.01 8.60
C PRO A 146 19.36 20.33 8.51
N VAL A 147 19.58 20.96 9.66
CA VAL A 147 20.41 22.17 9.76
C VAL A 147 21.74 21.85 10.42
N LEU A 148 22.84 22.34 9.86
CA LEU A 148 24.15 22.26 10.49
C LEU A 148 24.48 23.56 11.23
N ASN A 149 24.79 23.44 12.51
CA ASN A 149 25.18 24.55 13.37
C ASN A 149 26.58 24.30 13.95
N PHE A 150 27.36 25.36 14.07
CA PHE A 150 28.65 25.35 14.76
C PHE A 150 28.92 26.71 15.39
N THR A 151 29.82 26.74 16.37
CA THR A 151 30.28 27.99 16.97
C THR A 151 31.53 28.46 16.25
N ASP A 152 31.44 29.58 15.55
CA ASP A 152 32.60 30.29 15.02
C ASP A 152 33.44 30.82 16.20
N THR A 153 34.69 30.37 16.28
CA THR A 153 35.65 30.72 17.34
C THR A 153 36.92 31.36 16.76
N GLY A 154 36.92 31.64 15.46
CA GLY A 154 37.96 32.30 14.70
C GLY A 154 37.77 33.82 14.70
N LEU A 155 37.94 34.46 13.53
CA LEU A 155 37.54 35.86 13.38
C LEU A 155 36.03 35.91 13.20
N SER A 156 35.40 36.99 13.67
CA SER A 156 33.94 37.08 13.66
C SER A 156 33.37 36.87 12.25
N ASN A 157 32.55 35.82 12.10
CA ASN A 157 31.80 35.47 10.89
C ASN A 157 32.67 35.12 9.69
N ASP A 158 33.90 34.63 9.89
CA ASP A 158 34.71 34.05 8.82
C ASP A 158 34.42 32.55 8.62
N GLY A 159 33.64 31.94 9.52
CA GLY A 159 33.25 30.53 9.45
C GLY A 159 34.37 29.58 9.91
N ILE A 160 35.44 30.08 10.51
CA ILE A 160 36.58 29.29 10.96
C ILE A 160 36.42 28.95 12.44
N THR A 161 36.40 27.66 12.78
CA THR A 161 36.30 27.23 14.18
C THR A 161 37.50 26.43 14.64
N LYS A 162 37.89 26.62 15.91
CA LYS A 162 38.83 25.78 16.66
C LYS A 162 38.11 24.64 17.41
N ASN A 163 36.78 24.62 17.40
CA ASN A 163 35.95 23.56 17.95
C ASN A 163 35.31 22.77 16.82
N GLY A 164 35.75 21.53 16.62
CA GLY A 164 35.21 20.64 15.59
C GLY A 164 33.81 20.09 15.86
N THR A 165 33.16 20.48 16.96
CA THR A 165 31.80 20.03 17.27
C THR A 165 30.79 20.66 16.32
N MET A 166 30.18 19.83 15.50
CA MET A 166 29.11 20.19 14.58
C MET A 166 27.79 19.64 15.11
N THR A 167 26.81 20.51 15.33
CA THR A 167 25.47 20.13 15.82
C THR A 167 24.49 20.07 14.65
N VAL A 168 23.77 18.96 14.56
CA VAL A 168 22.73 18.73 13.55
C VAL A 168 21.37 18.99 14.19
N GLY A 169 20.66 20.00 13.70
CA GLY A 169 19.29 20.34 14.08
C GLY A 169 18.27 19.78 13.10
N ASP A 170 16.99 19.92 13.45
CA ASP A 170 15.84 19.51 12.64
C ASP A 170 15.87 18.04 12.22
N LEU A 171 16.41 17.19 13.09
CA LEU A 171 16.31 15.74 12.96
C LEU A 171 14.93 15.28 13.42
N GLU A 172 14.25 14.53 12.58
CA GLU A 172 12.92 14.03 12.88
C GLU A 172 12.95 12.94 13.96
N THR A 173 11.89 12.87 14.77
CA THR A 173 11.83 11.90 15.86
C THR A 173 11.67 10.49 15.29
N GLY A 174 12.63 9.62 15.57
CA GLY A 174 12.64 8.23 15.08
C GLY A 174 13.43 8.06 13.78
N ALA A 175 13.76 9.15 13.09
CA ALA A 175 14.59 9.11 11.89
C ALA A 175 16.03 8.67 12.21
N THR A 176 16.67 8.10 11.20
CA THR A 176 18.11 7.89 11.20
C THR A 176 18.80 9.03 10.46
N TRP A 177 20.02 9.37 10.85
CA TRP A 177 20.80 10.37 10.14
C TRP A 177 22.25 9.96 10.00
N GLN A 178 22.87 10.47 8.95
CA GLN A 178 24.25 10.16 8.60
C GLN A 178 24.95 11.42 8.10
N TYR A 179 26.28 11.44 8.23
CA TYR A 179 27.12 12.49 7.67
C TYR A 179 28.26 11.91 6.84
N SER A 180 28.68 12.67 5.84
CA SER A 180 29.86 12.41 5.02
C SER A 180 30.84 13.57 5.18
N ILE A 181 32.13 13.25 5.07
CA ILE A 181 33.24 14.21 5.03
C ILE A 181 34.12 14.00 3.78
N ASP A 182 33.62 13.25 2.79
CA ASP A 182 34.32 12.87 1.57
C ASP A 182 33.42 13.00 0.32
N GLY A 183 32.53 14.01 0.35
CA GLY A 183 31.68 14.36 -0.78
C GLY A 183 30.54 13.39 -1.05
N GLY A 184 30.12 12.62 -0.04
CA GLY A 184 29.06 11.61 -0.16
C GLY A 184 29.56 10.24 -0.61
N THR A 185 30.88 10.03 -0.69
CA THR A 185 31.45 8.73 -1.04
C THR A 185 31.18 7.70 0.05
N ASN A 186 31.35 8.09 1.32
CA ASN A 186 31.02 7.29 2.48
C ASN A 186 30.15 8.09 3.47
N PHE A 187 29.22 7.40 4.12
CA PHE A 187 28.37 7.96 5.17
C PHE A 187 28.62 7.26 6.49
N THR A 188 28.85 8.05 7.52
CA THR A 188 28.95 7.61 8.91
C THR A 188 27.62 7.85 9.60
N SER A 189 27.07 6.83 10.27
CA SER A 189 25.86 6.99 11.07
C SER A 189 26.11 7.93 12.25
N GLY A 190 25.23 8.91 12.41
CA GLY A 190 25.27 9.84 13.53
C GLY A 190 24.75 9.21 14.81
N THR A 191 25.15 9.77 15.95
CA THR A 191 24.56 9.46 17.26
C THR A 191 24.20 10.76 17.99
N GLY A 192 23.05 10.79 18.66
CA GLY A 192 22.49 12.03 19.18
C GLY A 192 22.25 13.03 18.05
N SER A 193 22.76 14.25 18.22
CA SER A 193 22.57 15.37 17.28
C SER A 193 23.88 16.10 16.97
N SER A 194 25.02 15.40 17.00
CA SER A 194 26.32 16.02 16.73
C SER A 194 27.37 15.05 16.24
N PHE A 195 28.38 15.57 15.55
CA PHE A 195 29.60 14.84 15.21
C PHE A 195 30.83 15.75 15.32
N ILE A 196 32.02 15.15 15.25
CA ILE A 196 33.29 15.88 15.30
C ILE A 196 33.89 15.92 13.90
N LEU A 197 34.13 17.14 13.40
CA LEU A 197 35.00 17.37 12.26
C LEU A 197 36.45 17.49 12.74
N ASN A 198 37.34 16.78 12.06
CA ASN A 198 38.77 16.90 12.29
C ASN A 198 39.28 18.23 11.71
N GLU A 199 40.43 18.69 12.18
CA GLU A 199 41.08 19.86 11.60
C GLU A 199 41.38 19.63 10.11
N GLY A 200 41.04 20.61 9.28
CA GLY A 200 41.26 20.53 7.84
C GLY A 200 40.57 21.64 7.06
N THR A 201 40.81 21.64 5.75
CA THR A 201 40.06 22.47 4.80
C THR A 201 39.09 21.58 4.06
N TYR A 202 37.81 21.89 4.19
CA TYR A 202 36.73 21.19 3.49
C TYR A 202 36.28 22.07 2.33
N VAL A 203 36.42 21.57 1.10
CA VAL A 203 35.88 22.29 -0.07
C VAL A 203 34.35 22.15 -0.10
N GLU A 204 33.69 22.99 -0.87
CA GLU A 204 32.24 22.97 -1.04
C GLU A 204 31.72 21.55 -1.34
N ASN A 205 30.58 21.18 -0.75
CA ASN A 205 29.92 19.87 -0.86
C ASN A 205 30.69 18.66 -0.31
N THR A 206 31.85 18.86 0.32
CA THR A 206 32.60 17.76 0.99
C THR A 206 31.85 17.21 2.19
N ILE A 207 31.23 18.11 2.97
CA ILE A 207 30.42 17.74 4.13
C ILE A 207 28.98 17.62 3.67
N GLN A 208 28.38 16.46 3.85
CA GLN A 208 26.96 16.23 3.55
C GLN A 208 26.29 15.61 4.75
N ILE A 209 25.04 16.01 5.01
CA ILE A 209 24.20 15.44 6.06
C ILE A 209 22.92 14.99 5.39
N LYS A 210 22.49 13.77 5.70
CA LYS A 210 21.20 13.25 5.26
C LYS A 210 20.48 12.62 6.43
N GLN A 211 19.15 12.69 6.39
CA GLN A 211 18.29 11.91 7.27
C GLN A 211 17.34 11.04 6.44
N THR A 212 16.85 9.99 7.08
CA THR A 212 15.84 9.07 6.57
C THR A 212 14.84 8.88 7.69
N ASP A 213 13.62 9.32 7.45
CA ASP A 213 12.45 9.15 8.31
C ASP A 213 11.94 7.70 8.32
N VAL A 214 10.83 7.49 9.02
CA VAL A 214 10.32 6.17 9.45
C VAL A 214 9.16 5.68 8.62
#